data_AF-E6TEU5-F1
#
_entry.id   AF-E6TEU5-F1
#
_cell.length_a   1.000
_cell.length_b   1.000
_cell.length_c   1.000
_cell.angle_alpha   90.00
_cell.angle_beta   90.00
_cell.angle_gamma   90.00
#
_symmetry.space_group_name_H-M   'P 1'
#
loop_
_entity.id
_entity.type
_entity.pdbx_description
1 polymer ?
#
loop_
_entity_poly.entity_id
_entity_poly.type
_entity_poly.pdbx_seq_one_letter_code
_entity_poly.pdbx_strand_id
1 'polypeptide(L)'
;MTGLHDTSTLLAFDILPEQTLRDMVDVMVRLIEACGAVVIMIGAVVAIAKFVVALGRRDINQFSSVRLSLARFLVLGLEFQLAADVLRTAISPSFEEIGKLAAIAAIRTLLNYFLNREIAQEQREVDLLRHPRVDDPPPAS
;
A
#
# COMPACT_ATOMS: atom_id res chain seq x y z
N MET A 1 17.51 -53.01 25.69
CA MET A 1 18.26 -52.27 24.65
C MET A 1 17.33 -51.92 23.49
N THR A 2 16.28 -51.12 23.75
CA THR A 2 15.29 -50.67 22.75
C THR A 2 14.76 -49.32 23.24
N GLY A 3 15.45 -48.23 22.90
CA GLY A 3 15.11 -46.89 23.40
C GLY A 3 15.80 -45.75 22.68
N LEU A 4 16.15 -45.95 21.40
CA LEU A 4 16.86 -44.95 20.57
C LEU A 4 16.27 -44.78 19.15
N HIS A 5 15.15 -45.43 18.82
CA HIS A 5 14.53 -45.34 17.48
C HIS A 5 13.22 -44.55 17.42
N ASP A 6 12.60 -44.19 18.55
CA ASP A 6 11.32 -43.44 18.54
C ASP A 6 11.50 -41.91 18.46
N THR A 7 12.67 -41.40 18.84
CA THR A 7 12.92 -39.95 18.89
C THR A 7 13.15 -39.34 17.51
N SER A 8 13.70 -40.11 16.56
CA SER A 8 14.00 -39.64 15.20
C SER A 8 12.76 -39.59 14.29
N THR A 9 11.79 -40.48 14.48
CA THR A 9 10.50 -40.48 13.77
C THR A 9 9.56 -39.37 14.27
N LEU A 10 9.57 -39.07 15.57
CA LEU A 10 8.79 -37.94 16.12
C LEU A 10 9.34 -36.58 15.66
N LEU A 11 10.67 -36.39 15.63
CA LEU A 11 11.27 -35.14 15.13
C LEU A 11 11.06 -34.94 13.62
N ALA A 12 11.10 -36.01 12.81
CA ALA A 12 10.83 -35.90 11.38
C ALA A 12 9.35 -35.58 11.08
N PHE A 13 8.43 -36.13 11.86
CA PHE A 13 6.99 -35.87 11.70
C PHE A 13 6.55 -34.51 12.24
N ASP A 14 7.32 -33.84 13.12
CA ASP A 14 7.05 -32.47 13.58
C ASP A 14 7.67 -31.38 12.67
N ILE A 15 8.79 -31.67 11.99
CA ILE A 15 9.48 -30.70 11.09
C ILE A 15 8.77 -30.57 9.72
N LEU A 16 8.26 -31.67 9.16
CA LEU A 16 7.59 -31.68 7.85
C LEU A 16 6.24 -30.93 7.81
N PRO A 17 5.36 -31.01 8.82
CA PRO A 17 4.08 -30.29 8.85
C PRO A 17 4.26 -28.78 8.93
N GLU A 18 5.21 -28.30 9.74
CA GLU A 18 5.48 -26.86 9.83
C GLU A 18 5.98 -26.28 8.52
N GLN A 19 6.88 -26.98 7.83
CA GLN A 19 7.41 -26.54 6.54
C GLN A 19 6.34 -26.56 5.45
N THR A 20 5.51 -27.62 5.42
CA THR A 20 4.37 -27.71 4.50
C THR A 20 3.35 -26.60 4.75
N LEU A 21 3.06 -26.29 6.03
CA LEU A 21 2.15 -25.22 6.40
C LEU A 21 2.67 -23.85 5.96
N ARG A 22 3.96 -23.57 6.17
CA ARG A 22 4.60 -22.32 5.72
C ARG A 22 4.52 -22.18 4.21
N ASP A 23 4.87 -23.22 3.46
CA ASP A 23 4.82 -23.19 1.98
C ASP A 23 3.38 -22.97 1.46
N MET A 24 2.39 -23.64 2.06
CA MET A 24 0.99 -23.45 1.68
C MET A 24 0.52 -22.02 1.94
N VAL A 25 0.87 -21.45 3.09
CA VAL A 25 0.46 -20.10 3.45
C VAL A 25 1.22 -19.06 2.62
N ASP A 26 2.48 -19.27 2.29
CA ASP A 26 3.22 -18.42 1.36
C ASP A 26 2.56 -18.36 -0.01
N VAL A 27 2.08 -19.49 -0.51
CA VAL A 27 1.29 -19.54 -1.76
C VAL A 27 -0.01 -18.74 -1.59
N MET A 28 -0.71 -18.89 -0.47
CA MET A 28 -1.93 -18.12 -0.18
C MET A 28 -1.67 -16.61 -0.12
N VAL A 29 -0.63 -16.17 0.58
CA VAL A 29 -0.21 -14.76 0.67
C VAL A 29 0.02 -14.19 -0.72
N ARG A 30 0.79 -14.88 -1.57
CA ARG A 30 1.05 -14.44 -2.95
C ARG A 30 -0.22 -14.35 -3.80
N LEU A 31 -1.16 -15.28 -3.63
CA LEU A 31 -2.44 -15.24 -4.33
C LEU A 31 -3.29 -14.04 -3.89
N ILE A 32 -3.34 -13.76 -2.58
CA ILE A 32 -4.06 -12.61 -2.03
C ILE A 32 -3.42 -11.29 -2.51
N GLU A 33 -2.09 -11.18 -2.47
CA GLU A 33 -1.34 -10.04 -3.00
C GLU A 33 -1.63 -9.83 -4.50
N ALA A 34 -1.64 -10.90 -5.29
CA ALA A 34 -1.98 -10.85 -6.71
C ALA A 34 -3.42 -10.37 -6.95
N CYS A 35 -4.39 -10.87 -6.18
CA CYS A 35 -5.78 -10.40 -6.24
C CYS A 35 -5.87 -8.89 -5.94
N GLY A 36 -5.21 -8.41 -4.88
CA GLY A 36 -5.17 -6.99 -4.53
C GLY A 36 -4.55 -6.15 -5.65
N ALA A 37 -3.44 -6.61 -6.22
CA ALA A 37 -2.79 -5.95 -7.36
C ALA A 37 -3.70 -5.88 -8.59
N VAL A 38 -4.41 -6.96 -8.93
CA VAL A 38 -5.37 -6.99 -10.04
C VAL A 38 -6.51 -5.99 -9.83
N VAL A 39 -7.07 -5.92 -8.63
CA VAL A 39 -8.13 -4.95 -8.29
C VAL A 39 -7.64 -3.50 -8.50
N ILE A 40 -6.44 -3.18 -8.01
CA ILE A 40 -5.82 -1.86 -8.18
C ILE A 40 -5.61 -1.55 -9.67
N MET A 41 -5.08 -2.51 -10.42
CA MET A 41 -4.84 -2.37 -11.86
C MET A 41 -6.13 -2.10 -12.63
N ILE A 42 -7.21 -2.83 -12.33
CA ILE A 42 -8.54 -2.59 -12.93
C ILE A 42 -9.00 -1.16 -12.62
N GLY A 43 -8.89 -0.74 -11.36
CA GLY A 43 -9.26 0.62 -10.95
C GLY A 43 -8.48 1.70 -11.68
N ALA A 44 -7.18 1.51 -11.85
CA ALA A 44 -6.31 2.43 -12.59
C ALA A 44 -6.72 2.53 -14.06
N VAL A 45 -6.94 1.39 -14.74
CA VAL A 45 -7.38 1.36 -16.14
C VAL A 45 -8.72 2.06 -16.31
N VAL A 46 -9.70 1.77 -15.44
CA VAL A 46 -11.01 2.42 -15.46
C VAL A 46 -10.89 3.93 -15.24
N ALA A 47 -10.05 4.36 -14.30
CA ALA A 47 -9.85 5.77 -14.02
C ALA A 47 -9.21 6.51 -15.20
N ILE A 48 -8.17 5.93 -15.82
CA ILE A 48 -7.51 6.50 -17.01
C ILE A 48 -8.50 6.62 -18.16
N ALA A 49 -9.27 5.57 -18.45
CA ALA A 49 -10.27 5.60 -19.53
C ALA A 49 -11.30 6.74 -19.32
N LYS A 50 -11.85 6.86 -18.11
CA LYS A 50 -12.80 7.93 -17.78
C LYS A 50 -12.15 9.32 -17.84
N PHE A 51 -10.89 9.44 -17.42
CA PHE A 51 -10.14 10.69 -17.46
C PHE A 51 -9.94 11.18 -18.90
N VAL A 52 -9.53 10.31 -19.81
CA VAL A 52 -9.34 10.63 -21.23
C VAL A 52 -10.66 11.11 -21.87
N VAL A 53 -11.77 10.43 -21.56
CA VAL A 53 -13.10 10.84 -22.03
C VAL A 53 -13.53 12.20 -21.46
N ALA A 54 -13.30 12.45 -20.17
CA ALA A 54 -13.63 13.72 -19.53
C ALA A 54 -12.83 14.89 -20.11
N LEU A 55 -11.55 14.68 -20.42
CA LEU A 55 -10.68 15.68 -21.03
C LEU A 55 -11.18 16.09 -22.42
N GLY A 56 -11.61 15.12 -23.23
CA GLY A 56 -12.22 15.38 -24.54
C GLY A 56 -13.54 16.17 -24.46
N ARG A 57 -14.26 16.09 -23.34
CA ARG A 57 -15.53 16.81 -23.10
C ARG A 57 -15.37 18.14 -22.34
N ARG A 58 -14.16 18.51 -21.90
CA ARG A 58 -13.85 19.68 -21.06
C ARG A 58 -14.75 19.83 -19.82
N ASP A 59 -15.14 18.71 -19.23
CA ASP A 59 -16.08 18.70 -18.11
C ASP A 59 -15.35 18.47 -16.78
N ILE A 60 -15.12 19.56 -16.05
CA ILE A 60 -14.34 19.60 -14.81
C ILE A 60 -15.03 18.81 -13.69
N ASN A 61 -16.37 18.69 -13.72
CA ASN A 61 -17.12 17.96 -12.71
C ASN A 61 -16.88 16.45 -12.75
N GLN A 62 -16.43 15.90 -13.90
CA GLN A 62 -16.15 14.47 -14.03
C GLN A 62 -14.86 14.04 -13.33
N PHE A 63 -13.93 14.96 -13.05
CA PHE A 63 -12.66 14.66 -12.37
C PHE A 63 -12.88 14.10 -10.96
N SER A 64 -13.86 14.64 -10.23
CA SER A 64 -14.21 14.16 -8.89
C SER A 64 -14.73 12.72 -8.93
N SER A 65 -15.55 12.39 -9.94
CA SER A 65 -16.08 11.03 -10.16
C SER A 65 -14.97 10.03 -10.52
N VAL A 66 -14.02 10.42 -11.37
CA VAL A 66 -12.85 9.59 -11.70
C VAL A 66 -12.02 9.28 -10.46
N ARG A 67 -11.69 10.33 -9.66
CA ARG A 67 -10.93 10.18 -8.42
C ARG A 67 -11.64 9.27 -7.42
N LEU A 68 -12.94 9.46 -7.24
CA LEU A 68 -13.73 8.65 -6.31
C LEU A 68 -13.85 7.18 -6.78
N SER A 69 -13.94 6.95 -8.09
CA SER A 69 -13.92 5.60 -8.66
C SER A 69 -12.58 4.92 -8.36
N LEU A 70 -11.46 5.60 -8.65
CA LEU A 70 -10.12 5.07 -8.37
C LEU A 70 -9.93 4.76 -6.88
N ALA A 71 -10.34 5.68 -6.01
CA ALA A 71 -10.22 5.52 -4.56
C ALA A 71 -10.90 4.24 -4.06
N ARG A 72 -12.08 3.87 -4.60
CA ARG A 72 -12.78 2.64 -4.20
C ARG A 72 -11.99 1.38 -4.55
N PHE A 73 -11.38 1.32 -5.74
CA PHE A 73 -10.54 0.20 -6.14
C PHE A 73 -9.25 0.13 -5.33
N LEU A 74 -8.64 1.27 -5.02
CA LEU A 74 -7.45 1.33 -4.15
C LEU A 74 -7.77 0.81 -2.75
N VAL A 75 -8.87 1.25 -2.14
CA VAL A 75 -9.30 0.78 -0.81
C VAL A 75 -9.52 -0.72 -0.82
N LEU A 76 -10.26 -1.25 -1.80
CA LEU A 76 -10.50 -2.69 -1.90
C LEU A 76 -9.19 -3.47 -2.10
N GLY A 77 -8.29 -3.00 -2.97
CA GLY A 77 -6.98 -3.64 -3.16
C GLY A 77 -6.11 -3.62 -1.90
N LEU A 78 -6.20 -2.56 -1.09
CA LEU A 78 -5.52 -2.46 0.19
C LEU A 78 -6.10 -3.40 1.25
N GLU A 79 -7.40 -3.68 1.23
CA GLU A 79 -8.01 -4.69 2.11
C GLU A 79 -7.42 -6.09 1.82
N PHE A 80 -7.20 -6.43 0.55
CA PHE A 80 -6.48 -7.67 0.19
C PHE A 80 -5.03 -7.66 0.67
N GLN A 81 -4.28 -6.56 0.47
CA GLN A 81 -2.90 -6.46 0.96
C GLN A 81 -2.84 -6.61 2.49
N LEU A 82 -3.76 -5.98 3.21
CA LEU A 82 -3.86 -6.11 4.65
C LEU A 82 -4.17 -7.56 5.08
N ALA A 83 -5.05 -8.26 4.36
CA ALA A 83 -5.33 -9.67 4.63
C ALA A 83 -4.10 -10.56 4.43
N ALA A 84 -3.29 -10.29 3.39
CA ALA A 84 -2.02 -10.98 3.16
C ALA A 84 -1.02 -10.71 4.29
N ASP A 85 -0.93 -9.47 4.79
CA ASP A 85 -0.06 -9.09 5.90
C ASP A 85 -0.50 -9.75 7.23
N VAL A 86 -1.80 -9.81 7.51
CA VAL A 86 -2.34 -10.53 8.67
C VAL A 86 -2.02 -12.02 8.58
N LEU A 87 -2.17 -12.63 7.41
CA LEU A 87 -1.87 -14.04 7.21
C LEU A 87 -0.37 -14.33 7.42
N ARG A 88 0.52 -13.47 6.90
CA ARG A 88 1.98 -13.58 7.09
C ARG A 88 2.37 -13.49 8.57
N THR A 89 1.76 -12.56 9.32
CA THR A 89 2.04 -12.42 10.77
C THR A 89 1.48 -13.58 11.62
N ALA A 90 0.47 -14.32 11.13
CA ALA A 90 -0.13 -15.44 11.86
C ALA A 90 0.73 -16.72 11.88
N ILE A 91 1.53 -16.98 10.85
CA ILE A 91 2.32 -18.23 10.70
C ILE A 91 3.81 -18.10 10.94
N SER A 92 4.34 -16.88 10.85
CA SER A 92 5.78 -16.63 10.97
C SER A 92 6.04 -15.35 11.75
N PRO A 93 6.15 -15.40 13.09
CA PRO A 93 6.85 -14.37 13.82
C PRO A 93 8.39 -14.50 13.60
N SER A 94 8.85 -14.85 12.39
CA SER A 94 10.29 -14.88 12.11
C SER A 94 10.79 -13.45 11.99
N PHE A 95 11.83 -13.12 12.77
CA PHE A 95 12.43 -11.78 12.77
C PHE A 95 12.89 -11.33 11.38
N GLU A 96 13.20 -12.26 10.47
CA GLU A 96 13.59 -11.95 9.10
C GLU A 96 12.41 -11.49 8.23
N GLU A 97 11.26 -12.16 8.32
CA GLU A 97 10.05 -11.75 7.60
C GLU A 97 9.46 -10.45 8.18
N ILE A 98 9.47 -10.33 9.51
CA ILE A 98 9.12 -9.07 10.20
C ILE A 98 10.03 -7.94 9.72
N GLY A 99 11.33 -8.20 9.58
CA GLY A 99 12.31 -7.24 9.06
C GLY A 99 12.01 -6.80 7.62
N LYS A 100 11.66 -7.74 6.73
CA LYS A 100 11.26 -7.42 5.34
C LYS A 100 10.00 -6.57 5.29
N LEU A 101 8.98 -6.92 6.08
CA LEU A 101 7.72 -6.19 6.13
C LEU A 101 7.93 -4.77 6.69
N ALA A 102 8.69 -4.65 7.78
CA ALA A 102 9.03 -3.37 8.39
C ALA A 102 9.83 -2.48 7.43
N ALA A 103 10.75 -3.05 6.64
CA ALA A 103 11.49 -2.31 5.62
C ALA A 103 10.56 -1.75 4.52
N ILE A 104 9.64 -2.56 4.00
CA ILE A 104 8.66 -2.11 2.98
C ILE A 104 7.77 -1.00 3.55
N ALA A 105 7.25 -1.18 4.77
CA ALA A 105 6.41 -0.18 5.44
C ALA A 105 7.17 1.13 5.70
N ALA A 106 8.43 1.05 6.13
CA ALA A 106 9.29 2.22 6.33
C ALA A 106 9.54 2.96 5.02
N ILE A 107 9.90 2.26 3.94
CA ILE A 107 10.09 2.85 2.60
C ILE A 107 8.82 3.55 2.14
N ARG A 108 7.66 2.89 2.26
CA ARG A 108 6.35 3.47 1.88
C ARG A 108 6.07 4.75 2.67
N THR A 109 6.38 4.76 3.95
CA THR A 109 6.16 5.92 4.83
C THR A 109 7.09 7.08 4.45
N LEU A 110 8.39 6.79 4.27
CA LEU A 110 9.39 7.78 3.87
C LEU A 110 9.07 8.42 2.51
N LEU A 111 8.73 7.62 1.50
CA LEU A 111 8.38 8.12 0.17
C LEU A 111 7.12 8.99 0.21
N ASN A 112 6.05 8.52 0.86
CA ASN A 112 4.82 9.31 0.99
C ASN A 112 5.05 10.60 1.79
N TYR A 113 5.92 10.57 2.81
CA TYR A 113 6.26 11.74 3.59
C TYR A 113 7.01 12.79 2.74
N PHE A 114 8.05 12.38 2.01
CA PHE A 114 8.80 13.29 1.15
C PHE A 114 7.93 13.88 0.05
N LEU A 115 7.11 13.07 -0.62
CA LEU A 115 6.23 13.53 -1.68
C LEU A 115 5.21 14.55 -1.16
N ASN A 116 4.55 14.28 -0.03
CA ASN A 116 3.61 15.23 0.57
C ASN A 116 4.31 16.52 1.00
N ARG A 117 5.55 16.44 1.47
CA ARG A 117 6.33 17.61 1.87
C ARG A 117 6.69 18.47 0.67
N GLU A 118 7.17 17.89 -0.42
CA GLU A 118 7.50 18.61 -1.66
C GLU A 118 6.26 19.31 -2.23
N ILE A 119 5.13 18.61 -2.32
CA ILE A 119 3.85 19.19 -2.75
C ILE A 119 3.47 20.38 -1.86
N ALA A 120 3.59 20.24 -0.53
CA ALA A 120 3.27 21.32 0.40
C ALA A 120 4.21 22.53 0.30
N GLN A 121 5.45 22.34 -0.16
CA GLN A 121 6.38 23.45 -0.41
C GLN A 121 6.01 24.21 -1.69
N GLU A 122 5.75 23.49 -2.79
CA GLU A 122 5.31 24.10 -4.04
C GLU A 122 4.00 24.87 -3.88
N GLN A 123 3.04 24.33 -3.12
CA GLN A 123 1.76 25.01 -2.86
C GLN A 123 1.94 26.36 -2.16
N ARG A 124 2.86 26.44 -1.19
CA ARG A 124 3.15 27.68 -0.45
C ARG A 124 3.80 28.73 -1.33
N GLU A 125 4.70 28.32 -2.23
CA GLU A 125 5.33 29.24 -3.18
C GLU A 125 4.29 29.84 -4.14
N VAL A 126 3.37 29.02 -4.64
CA VAL A 126 2.26 29.49 -5.50
C VAL A 126 1.32 30.45 -4.76
N ASP A 127 0.98 30.19 -3.49
CA ASP A 127 0.12 31.06 -2.69
C ASP A 127 0.80 32.42 -2.38
N LEU A 128 2.10 32.41 -2.10
CA LEU A 128 2.88 33.64 -1.89
C LEU A 128 2.97 34.50 -3.15
N LEU A 129 3.01 33.89 -4.34
CA LEU A 129 2.98 34.59 -5.62
C LEU A 129 1.58 35.11 -6.00
N ARG A 130 0.51 34.48 -5.49
CA ARG A 130 -0.89 34.91 -5.72
C ARG A 130 -1.34 36.08 -4.84
N HIS A 131 -0.73 36.28 -3.68
CA HIS A 131 -0.98 37.44 -2.81
C HIS A 131 0.30 38.27 -2.62
N PRO A 132 0.64 39.18 -3.55
CA PRO A 132 1.57 40.26 -3.26
C PRO A 132 1.04 41.01 -2.04
N ARG A 133 1.87 41.22 -1.02
CA ARG A 133 1.52 42.14 0.07
C ARG A 133 1.21 43.49 -0.58
N VAL A 134 -0.07 43.84 -0.60
CA VAL A 134 -0.48 45.23 -0.79
C VAL A 134 0.00 45.92 0.48
N ASP A 135 1.00 46.77 0.30
CA ASP A 135 1.70 47.50 1.36
C ASP A 135 0.73 48.07 2.41
N ASP A 136 1.12 47.94 3.69
CA ASP A 136 0.41 48.54 4.81
C ASP A 136 0.24 50.05 4.58
N PRO A 137 -0.93 50.64 4.88
CA PRO A 137 -1.10 52.08 4.80
C PRO A 137 -0.15 52.76 5.80
N PRO A 138 0.50 53.89 5.42
CA PRO A 138 1.49 54.55 6.27
C PRO A 138 0.86 55.01 7.59
N PRO A 139 1.65 55.05 8.69
CA PRO A 139 1.12 55.37 10.01
C PRO A 139 0.51 56.76 10.01
N ALA A 140 -0.73 56.85 10.51
CA ALA A 140 -1.46 58.09 10.65
C ALA A 140 -0.68 59.05 11.56
N SER A 141 -0.32 60.20 10.99
CA SER A 141 0.29 61.36 11.66
C SER A 141 -0.65 61.99 12.68
#